data_AF-A0AAJ0FWS8-F1
#
_entry.id   AF-A0AAJ0FWS8-F1
#
_cell.length_a   1.000
_cell.length_b   1.000
_cell.length_c   1.000
_cell.angle_alpha   90.00
_cell.angle_beta   90.00
_cell.angle_gamma   90.00
#
_symmetry.space_group_name_H-M   'P 1'
#
loop_
_entity.id
_entity.type
_entity.pdbx_description
1 polymer ?
#
loop_
_entity_poly.entity_id
_entity_poly.type
_entity_poly.pdbx_seq_one_letter_code
_entity_poly.pdbx_strand_id
1 'polypeptide(L)'
;MTDIDIFNSLTTLSESNQVLNQRLVALGPGSDLAELRDIFQRFDATESIGLALLHKHFSISPGERVVEFGHVSTPWPVPADGKVAGGYVVPRSWRFWNGNLEPYEFGFNHPGQEDYEDVLLPVDFVEQLRAFLSKTNLLDVLGVCVIGAAEIVGRIEKNRGRVNFTVPAAGPEDLDVTVTPTHSPSVWSFDCKSGLNDATIKLARACWVCPKH
;
A
#
# COMPACT_ATOMS: atom_id res chain seq x y z
N MET A 1 5.53 6.03 -22.38
CA MET A 1 5.07 5.21 -21.24
C MET A 1 3.84 5.91 -20.71
N THR A 2 2.74 5.18 -20.59
CA THR A 2 1.41 5.74 -20.28
C THR A 2 1.06 5.51 -18.81
N ASP A 3 0.18 6.33 -18.22
CA ASP A 3 -0.27 6.19 -16.82
C ASP A 3 -0.72 4.76 -16.46
N ILE A 4 -1.27 4.04 -17.44
CA ILE A 4 -1.67 2.64 -17.31
C ILE A 4 -0.53 1.71 -16.87
N ASP A 5 0.71 2.02 -17.26
CA ASP A 5 1.90 1.20 -16.99
C ASP A 5 2.30 1.32 -15.52
N ILE A 6 2.03 2.47 -14.88
CA ILE A 6 2.29 2.71 -13.45
C ILE A 6 1.54 1.67 -12.61
N PHE A 7 0.35 1.25 -13.01
CA PHE A 7 -0.38 0.19 -12.32
C PHE A 7 -0.14 -1.19 -12.93
N ASN A 8 -0.28 -1.34 -14.25
CA ASN A 8 -0.25 -2.65 -14.89
C ASN A 8 1.12 -3.33 -14.87
N SER A 9 2.22 -2.58 -14.67
CA SER A 9 3.55 -3.19 -14.51
C SER A 9 3.75 -3.85 -13.13
N LEU A 10 2.86 -3.63 -12.18
CA LEU A 10 2.94 -4.28 -10.87
C LEU A 10 2.72 -5.79 -11.02
N THR A 11 3.43 -6.58 -10.21
CA THR A 11 3.30 -8.04 -10.17
C THR A 11 2.11 -8.47 -9.32
N THR A 12 1.82 -9.76 -9.32
CA THR A 12 0.83 -10.32 -8.38
C THR A 12 1.35 -10.28 -6.95
N LEU A 13 0.44 -10.30 -5.97
CA LEU A 13 0.82 -10.32 -4.55
C LEU A 13 1.80 -11.45 -4.20
N SER A 14 1.59 -12.64 -4.76
CA SER A 14 2.44 -13.80 -4.50
C SER A 14 3.85 -13.60 -5.02
N GLU A 15 4.00 -13.04 -6.22
CA GLU A 15 5.30 -12.71 -6.81
C GLU A 15 5.99 -11.60 -6.00
N SER A 16 5.26 -10.55 -5.64
CA SER A 16 5.80 -9.46 -4.83
C SER A 16 6.29 -9.93 -3.46
N ASN A 17 5.55 -10.82 -2.79
CA ASN A 17 5.96 -11.42 -1.52
C ASN A 17 7.21 -12.31 -1.69
N GLN A 18 7.27 -13.11 -2.75
CA GLN A 18 8.44 -13.92 -3.03
C GLN A 18 9.68 -13.05 -3.22
N VAL A 19 9.58 -11.97 -3.99
CA VAL A 19 10.67 -11.03 -4.23
C VAL A 19 11.07 -10.33 -2.93
N LEU A 20 10.10 -9.82 -2.15
CA LEU A 20 10.37 -9.19 -0.86
C LEU A 20 11.17 -10.13 0.06
N ASN A 21 10.68 -11.36 0.26
CA ASN A 21 11.34 -12.33 1.13
C ASN A 21 12.77 -12.66 0.67
N GLN A 22 12.98 -12.85 -0.63
CA GLN A 22 14.31 -13.09 -1.18
C GLN A 22 15.27 -11.93 -0.91
N ARG A 23 14.79 -10.69 -1.09
CA ARG A 23 15.62 -9.49 -0.90
C ARG A 23 15.88 -9.19 0.57
N LEU A 24 14.91 -9.42 1.46
CA LEU A 24 15.11 -9.29 2.91
C LEU A 24 16.16 -10.30 3.41
N VAL A 25 16.14 -11.55 2.96
CA VAL A 25 17.18 -12.53 3.30
C VAL A 25 18.58 -12.06 2.86
N ALA A 26 18.67 -11.43 1.68
CA ALA A 26 19.94 -10.91 1.18
C ALA A 26 20.47 -9.70 1.97
N LEU A 27 19.61 -8.95 2.68
CA LEU A 27 20.01 -7.85 3.55
C LEU A 27 20.65 -8.31 4.87
N GLY A 28 20.47 -9.57 5.26
CA GLY A 28 21.01 -10.11 6.50
C GLY A 28 20.58 -9.27 7.73
N PRO A 29 21.50 -8.69 8.51
CA PRO A 29 21.16 -7.88 9.69
C PRO A 29 20.22 -6.69 9.44
N GLY A 30 20.13 -6.18 8.20
CA GLY A 30 19.24 -5.07 7.84
C GLY A 30 17.82 -5.50 7.46
N SER A 31 17.46 -6.78 7.64
CA SER A 31 16.16 -7.31 7.24
C SER A 31 14.99 -6.83 8.13
N ASP A 32 15.29 -6.24 9.29
CA ASP A 32 14.29 -5.71 10.22
C ASP A 32 13.70 -4.36 9.78
N LEU A 33 14.30 -3.73 8.77
CA LEU A 33 13.92 -2.43 8.24
C LEU A 33 13.83 -1.31 9.30
N ALA A 34 14.64 -1.39 10.37
CA ALA A 34 14.59 -0.43 11.47
C ALA A 34 14.83 1.03 11.01
N GLU A 35 15.67 1.23 10.00
CA GLU A 35 15.92 2.56 9.42
C GLU A 35 14.67 3.15 8.73
N LEU A 36 13.77 2.32 8.16
CA LEU A 36 12.48 2.82 7.63
C LEU A 36 11.58 3.33 8.74
N ARG A 37 11.49 2.60 9.86
CA ARG A 37 10.74 3.07 11.02
C ARG A 37 11.23 4.43 11.47
N ASP A 38 12.54 4.60 11.60
CA ASP A 38 13.14 5.86 12.06
C ASP A 38 12.85 7.01 11.08
N ILE A 39 12.79 6.73 9.77
CA ILE A 39 12.32 7.70 8.76
C ILE A 39 10.86 8.08 9.01
N PHE A 40 9.94 7.11 9.13
CA PHE A 40 8.52 7.41 9.35
C PHE A 40 8.28 8.19 10.65
N GLN A 41 8.99 7.86 11.73
CA GLN A 41 8.91 8.57 13.00
C GLN A 41 9.40 10.01 12.90
N ARG A 42 10.52 10.25 12.19
CA ARG A 42 11.09 11.60 12.04
C ARG A 42 10.15 12.59 11.36
N PHE A 43 9.23 12.10 10.54
CA PHE A 43 8.28 12.90 9.77
C PHE A 43 6.84 12.78 10.28
N ASP A 44 6.62 12.25 11.48
CA ASP A 44 5.30 12.04 12.09
C ASP A 44 4.31 11.29 11.16
N ALA A 45 4.83 10.37 10.34
CA ALA A 45 4.08 9.66 9.31
C ALA A 45 3.48 8.33 9.81
N THR A 46 3.81 7.90 11.02
CA THR A 46 3.52 6.55 11.53
C THR A 46 2.03 6.24 11.70
N GLU A 47 1.20 7.27 11.88
CA GLU A 47 -0.26 7.11 12.09
C GLU A 47 -1.08 7.32 10.81
N SER A 48 -0.49 7.94 9.77
CA SER A 48 -1.19 8.35 8.55
C SER A 48 -0.66 7.67 7.30
N ILE A 49 0.59 7.19 7.31
CA ILE A 49 1.24 6.54 6.16
C ILE A 49 1.67 5.13 6.54
N GLY A 50 1.31 4.17 5.70
CA GLY A 50 1.75 2.79 5.75
C GLY A 50 2.80 2.49 4.69
N LEU A 51 3.58 1.44 4.95
CA LEU A 51 4.44 0.81 3.96
C LEU A 51 3.61 -0.21 3.18
N ALA A 52 3.57 -0.09 1.86
CA ALA A 52 2.77 -0.96 0.99
C ALA A 52 3.66 -1.91 0.19
N LEU A 53 3.29 -3.19 0.13
CA LEU A 53 3.86 -4.12 -0.84
C LEU A 53 3.26 -3.81 -2.21
N LEU A 54 4.10 -3.47 -3.17
CA LEU A 54 3.68 -3.14 -4.52
C LEU A 54 3.16 -4.37 -5.24
N HIS A 55 1.86 -4.39 -5.55
CA HIS A 55 1.23 -5.45 -6.32
C HIS A 55 -0.06 -4.93 -6.96
N LYS A 56 -0.55 -5.62 -7.99
CA LYS A 56 -1.87 -5.36 -8.58
C LYS A 56 -2.86 -6.45 -8.24
N HIS A 57 -4.11 -6.04 -8.08
CA HIS A 57 -5.25 -6.93 -7.89
C HIS A 57 -5.84 -7.47 -9.20
N PHE A 58 -5.77 -6.67 -10.26
CA PHE A 58 -6.28 -6.94 -11.60
C PHE A 58 -5.54 -6.06 -12.61
N SER A 59 -5.92 -6.09 -13.89
CA SER A 59 -5.41 -5.13 -14.88
C SER A 59 -6.44 -4.04 -15.18
N ILE A 60 -5.94 -2.85 -15.49
CA ILE A 60 -6.74 -1.70 -15.93
C ILE A 60 -6.54 -1.45 -17.43
N SER A 61 -7.49 -0.76 -18.04
CA SER A 61 -7.50 -0.36 -19.45
C SER A 61 -6.97 1.08 -19.58
N PRO A 62 -6.63 1.54 -20.80
CA PRO A 62 -6.21 2.92 -21.01
C PRO A 62 -7.26 3.91 -20.51
N GLY A 63 -6.83 4.91 -19.73
CA GLY A 63 -7.71 5.94 -19.14
C GLY A 63 -8.45 5.48 -17.88
N GLU A 64 -8.34 4.21 -17.47
CA GLU A 64 -8.83 3.78 -16.18
C GLU A 64 -7.81 4.04 -15.06
N ARG A 65 -8.30 4.23 -13.83
CA ARG A 65 -7.54 4.24 -12.58
C ARG A 65 -8.22 3.31 -11.58
N VAL A 66 -7.47 2.76 -10.63
CA VAL A 66 -8.06 2.02 -9.51
C VAL A 66 -8.60 3.01 -8.51
N VAL A 67 -9.92 2.98 -8.31
CA VAL A 67 -10.63 3.92 -7.45
C VAL A 67 -11.33 3.16 -6.34
N GLU A 68 -10.98 3.52 -5.11
CA GLU A 68 -11.60 3.11 -3.86
C GLU A 68 -12.81 4.01 -3.54
N PHE A 69 -13.93 3.38 -3.20
CA PHE A 69 -15.06 4.05 -2.58
C PHE A 69 -15.57 3.20 -1.42
N GLY A 70 -15.41 3.72 -0.20
CA GLY A 70 -15.69 3.00 1.03
C GLY A 70 -14.69 1.87 1.28
N HIS A 71 -15.06 0.64 0.95
CA HIS A 71 -14.21 -0.54 1.16
C HIS A 71 -14.04 -1.37 -0.12
N VAL A 72 -14.34 -0.78 -1.28
CA VAL A 72 -14.35 -1.45 -2.56
C VAL A 72 -13.54 -0.63 -3.56
N SER A 73 -12.58 -1.28 -4.20
CA SER A 73 -11.72 -0.70 -5.24
C SER A 73 -12.03 -1.32 -6.59
N THR A 74 -12.33 -0.48 -7.57
CA THR A 74 -12.69 -0.89 -8.94
C THR A 74 -12.05 0.02 -9.99
N PRO A 75 -11.85 -0.45 -11.23
CA PRO A 75 -11.30 0.38 -12.29
C PRO A 75 -12.35 1.35 -12.80
N TRP A 76 -12.06 2.64 -12.75
CA TRP A 76 -12.95 3.70 -13.23
C TRP A 76 -12.27 4.46 -14.37
N PRO A 77 -12.99 4.85 -15.44
CA PRO A 77 -12.49 5.83 -16.39
C PRO A 77 -12.36 7.19 -15.68
N VAL A 78 -11.15 7.70 -15.54
CA VAL A 78 -10.87 8.95 -14.83
C VAL A 78 -10.20 9.94 -15.80
N PRO A 79 -10.83 11.10 -16.08
CA PRO A 79 -10.23 12.15 -16.88
C PRO A 79 -8.94 12.70 -16.24
N ALA A 80 -8.12 13.39 -17.04
CA ALA A 80 -6.85 13.94 -16.59
C ALA A 80 -6.97 14.95 -15.43
N ASP A 81 -8.11 15.64 -15.32
CA ASP A 81 -8.39 16.59 -14.24
C ASP A 81 -8.91 15.91 -12.95
N GLY A 82 -9.04 14.58 -12.94
CA GLY A 82 -9.45 13.79 -11.79
C GLY A 82 -10.94 13.86 -11.46
N LYS A 83 -11.75 14.59 -12.23
CA LYS A 83 -13.18 14.78 -11.94
C LYS A 83 -14.01 13.66 -12.54
N VAL A 84 -14.84 13.02 -11.72
CA VAL A 84 -15.68 11.89 -12.13
C VAL A 84 -16.96 11.86 -11.31
N ALA A 85 -18.10 11.50 -11.93
CA ALA A 85 -19.39 11.37 -11.26
C ALA A 85 -19.80 12.59 -10.38
N GLY A 86 -19.40 13.80 -10.79
CA GLY A 86 -19.66 15.04 -10.05
C GLY A 86 -18.69 15.33 -8.89
N GLY A 87 -17.90 14.35 -8.47
CA GLY A 87 -16.85 14.47 -7.45
C GLY A 87 -15.44 14.49 -8.05
N TYR A 88 -14.46 14.03 -7.28
CA TYR A 88 -13.06 13.97 -7.68
C TYR A 88 -12.34 12.79 -7.02
N VAL A 89 -11.25 12.34 -7.64
CA VAL A 89 -10.37 11.33 -7.05
C VAL A 89 -9.14 11.97 -6.42
N VAL A 90 -8.66 11.39 -5.33
CA VAL A 90 -7.42 11.78 -4.64
C VAL A 90 -6.46 10.59 -4.54
N PRO A 91 -5.15 10.78 -4.66
CA PRO A 91 -4.16 9.72 -4.45
C PRO A 91 -4.25 9.06 -3.06
N ARG A 92 -4.11 7.74 -3.02
CA ARG A 92 -4.10 6.95 -1.76
C ARG A 92 -2.89 6.04 -1.62
N SER A 93 -2.32 5.58 -2.74
CA SER A 93 -1.14 4.73 -2.75
C SER A 93 -0.16 5.22 -3.81
N TRP A 94 1.13 5.20 -3.49
CA TRP A 94 2.22 5.68 -4.34
C TRP A 94 3.34 4.66 -4.45
N ARG A 95 3.98 4.66 -5.62
CA ARG A 95 5.16 3.87 -5.94
C ARG A 95 6.24 4.76 -6.53
N PHE A 96 7.49 4.35 -6.42
CA PHE A 96 8.53 4.97 -7.23
C PHE A 96 8.46 4.45 -8.68
N TRP A 97 8.47 5.37 -9.63
CA TRP A 97 8.41 5.07 -11.06
C TRP A 97 9.18 6.13 -11.85
N ASN A 98 10.13 5.70 -12.68
CA ASN A 98 10.99 6.60 -13.46
C ASN A 98 11.66 7.72 -12.64
N GLY A 99 11.99 7.43 -11.37
CA GLY A 99 12.64 8.37 -10.46
C GLY A 99 11.68 9.26 -9.65
N ASN A 100 10.39 9.29 -9.98
CA ASN A 100 9.38 10.08 -9.29
C ASN A 100 8.51 9.19 -8.39
N LEU A 101 7.87 9.81 -7.40
CA LEU A 101 6.83 9.17 -6.61
C LEU A 101 5.48 9.38 -7.33
N GLU A 102 4.91 8.31 -7.86
CA GLU A 102 3.71 8.36 -8.71
C GLU A 102 2.54 7.64 -8.02
N PRO A 103 1.33 8.21 -8.04
CA PRO A 103 0.15 7.56 -7.49
C PRO A 103 -0.32 6.41 -8.41
N TYR A 104 -0.76 5.31 -7.81
CA TYR A 104 -1.27 4.14 -8.54
C TYR A 104 -2.66 3.66 -8.09
N GLU A 105 -3.12 4.08 -6.91
CA GLU A 105 -4.48 3.88 -6.41
C GLU A 105 -5.03 5.18 -5.84
N PHE A 106 -6.34 5.35 -5.97
CA PHE A 106 -7.04 6.60 -5.68
C PHE A 106 -8.30 6.35 -4.87
N GLY A 107 -8.73 7.32 -4.08
CA GLY A 107 -10.00 7.33 -3.35
C GLY A 107 -10.94 8.34 -3.99
N PHE A 108 -12.24 8.03 -4.06
CA PHE A 108 -13.25 8.92 -4.62
C PHE A 108 -13.97 9.72 -3.53
N ASN A 109 -13.90 11.05 -3.63
CA ASN A 109 -14.72 11.95 -2.83
C ASN A 109 -16.00 12.31 -3.60
N HIS A 110 -17.13 11.91 -3.03
CA HIS A 110 -18.45 12.27 -3.53
C HIS A 110 -18.79 13.71 -3.09
N PRO A 111 -19.52 14.52 -3.88
CA PRO A 111 -19.83 15.92 -3.52
C PRO A 111 -20.54 16.13 -2.18
N GLY A 112 -21.20 15.09 -1.65
CA GLY A 112 -21.86 15.11 -0.35
C GLY A 112 -21.12 14.35 0.76
N GLN A 113 -19.96 13.77 0.46
CA GLN A 113 -19.18 12.94 1.37
C GLN A 113 -17.71 12.92 0.93
N GLU A 114 -16.88 13.69 1.62
CA GLU A 114 -15.43 13.73 1.43
C GLU A 114 -14.76 12.83 2.49
N ASP A 115 -14.59 11.56 2.16
CA ASP A 115 -14.00 10.58 3.07
C ASP A 115 -12.46 10.57 3.01
N TYR A 116 -11.88 11.07 1.92
CA TYR A 116 -10.46 10.96 1.64
C TYR A 116 -9.79 12.34 1.61
N GLU A 117 -8.89 12.58 2.55
CA GLU A 117 -8.07 13.79 2.55
C GLU A 117 -6.96 13.73 1.49
N ASP A 118 -6.60 14.90 0.96
CA ASP A 118 -5.41 15.05 0.11
C ASP A 118 -4.17 15.01 1.00
N VAL A 119 -3.30 14.03 0.77
CA VAL A 119 -2.13 13.79 1.61
C VAL A 119 -0.88 14.28 0.89
N LEU A 120 -0.26 15.31 1.46
CA LEU A 120 1.01 15.83 0.99
C LEU A 120 2.16 15.18 1.76
N LEU A 121 2.95 14.37 1.05
CA LEU A 121 4.17 13.78 1.60
C LEU A 121 5.31 14.81 1.61
N PRO A 122 5.97 15.07 2.75
CA PRO A 122 7.11 15.99 2.79
C PRO A 122 8.21 15.57 1.83
N VAL A 123 8.82 16.53 1.11
CA VAL A 123 9.88 16.24 0.13
C VAL A 123 11.03 15.45 0.76
N ASP A 124 11.50 15.89 1.93
CA ASP A 124 12.58 15.23 2.66
C ASP A 124 12.22 13.81 3.10
N PHE A 125 10.94 13.53 3.40
CA PHE A 125 10.46 12.18 3.69
C PHE A 125 10.58 11.30 2.45
N VAL A 126 10.10 11.78 1.29
CA VAL A 126 10.16 11.05 0.02
C VAL A 126 11.60 10.78 -0.39
N GLU A 127 12.50 11.76 -0.22
CA GLU A 127 13.93 11.60 -0.55
C GLU A 127 14.62 10.56 0.32
N GLN A 128 14.39 10.59 1.64
CA GLN A 128 14.98 9.61 2.57
C GLN A 128 14.41 8.21 2.34
N LEU A 129 13.10 8.11 2.13
CA LEU A 129 12.46 6.85 1.76
C LEU A 129 13.06 6.28 0.47
N ARG A 130 13.19 7.09 -0.59
CA ARG A 130 13.79 6.69 -1.86
C ARG A 130 15.23 6.22 -1.67
N ALA A 131 16.03 6.95 -0.91
CA ALA A 131 17.42 6.61 -0.66
C ALA A 131 17.54 5.25 0.06
N PHE A 132 16.74 5.03 1.10
CA PHE A 132 16.70 3.77 1.81
C PHE A 132 16.28 2.61 0.90
N LEU A 133 15.14 2.74 0.21
CA LEU A 133 14.61 1.69 -0.65
C LEU A 133 15.55 1.38 -1.82
N SER A 134 16.24 2.38 -2.37
CA SER A 134 17.25 2.16 -3.40
C SER A 134 18.47 1.41 -2.85
N LYS A 135 18.98 1.80 -1.68
CA LYS A 135 20.14 1.16 -1.02
C LYS A 135 19.85 -0.30 -0.67
N THR A 136 18.62 -0.61 -0.28
CA THR A 136 18.18 -1.94 0.12
C THR A 136 17.63 -2.78 -1.02
N ASN A 137 17.64 -2.27 -2.26
CA ASN A 137 17.05 -2.92 -3.42
C ASN A 137 15.57 -3.27 -3.18
N LEU A 138 14.78 -2.35 -2.64
CA LEU A 138 13.35 -2.52 -2.38
C LEU A 138 12.49 -1.46 -3.10
N LEU A 139 13.09 -0.62 -3.93
CA LEU A 139 12.43 0.53 -4.59
C LEU A 139 11.29 0.15 -5.55
N ASP A 140 11.39 -1.02 -6.18
CA ASP A 140 10.37 -1.63 -7.06
C ASP A 140 9.47 -2.65 -6.32
N VAL A 141 9.69 -2.85 -5.02
CA VAL A 141 8.96 -3.82 -4.19
C VAL A 141 8.04 -3.13 -3.19
N LEU A 142 8.48 -2.00 -2.63
CA LEU A 142 7.76 -1.27 -1.59
C LEU A 142 7.37 0.12 -2.06
N GLY A 143 6.19 0.54 -1.65
CA GLY A 143 5.65 1.89 -1.81
C GLY A 143 5.07 2.39 -0.50
N VAL A 144 4.25 3.43 -0.59
CA VAL A 144 3.53 3.98 0.56
C VAL A 144 2.06 4.12 0.25
N CYS A 145 1.23 4.01 1.29
CA CYS A 145 -0.19 4.28 1.17
C CYS A 145 -0.68 5.06 2.38
N VAL A 146 -1.80 5.75 2.24
CA VAL A 146 -2.46 6.37 3.38
C VAL A 146 -3.19 5.29 4.17
N ILE A 147 -3.02 5.31 5.48
CA ILE A 147 -3.71 4.43 6.43
C ILE A 147 -4.54 5.29 7.38
N GLY A 148 -5.67 4.76 7.84
CA GLY A 148 -6.49 5.36 8.89
C GLY A 148 -6.63 4.43 10.09
N ALA A 149 -7.44 4.87 11.07
CA ALA A 149 -7.71 4.09 12.27
C ALA A 149 -8.28 2.70 11.97
N ALA A 150 -9.07 2.56 10.90
CA ALA A 150 -9.65 1.28 10.50
C ALA A 150 -8.58 0.29 9.98
N GLU A 151 -7.58 0.75 9.26
CA GLU A 151 -6.44 -0.06 8.81
C GLU A 151 -5.54 -0.47 9.97
N ILE A 152 -5.37 0.38 10.98
CA ILE A 152 -4.55 0.07 12.16
C ILE A 152 -5.14 -1.08 13.00
N VAL A 153 -6.47 -1.23 13.00
CA VAL A 153 -7.19 -2.36 13.62
C VAL A 153 -6.94 -3.66 12.86
N GLY A 154 -6.66 -3.56 11.56
CA GLY A 154 -6.33 -4.69 10.69
C GLY A 154 -7.49 -5.10 9.79
N ARG A 155 -7.20 -5.24 8.49
CA ARG A 155 -8.18 -5.61 7.46
C ARG A 155 -7.67 -6.75 6.58
N ILE A 156 -8.62 -7.53 6.07
CA ILE A 156 -8.39 -8.58 5.07
C ILE A 156 -8.82 -8.06 3.71
N GLU A 157 -7.90 -8.03 2.75
CA GLU A 157 -8.15 -7.65 1.38
C GLU A 157 -8.51 -8.88 0.52
N LYS A 158 -9.51 -8.74 -0.36
CA LYS A 158 -10.04 -9.83 -1.19
C LYS A 158 -10.29 -9.34 -2.60
N ASN A 159 -10.18 -10.25 -3.57
CA ASN A 159 -10.32 -9.94 -4.99
C ASN A 159 -11.33 -10.88 -5.66
N ARG A 160 -12.20 -10.31 -6.50
CA ARG A 160 -13.11 -11.08 -7.38
C ARG A 160 -13.25 -10.38 -8.72
N GLY A 161 -12.64 -10.94 -9.76
CA GLY A 161 -12.59 -10.31 -11.08
C GLY A 161 -11.83 -8.98 -11.03
N ARG A 162 -12.45 -7.89 -11.50
CA ARG A 162 -11.88 -6.53 -11.47
C ARG A 162 -12.38 -5.73 -10.26
N VAL A 163 -12.67 -6.42 -9.16
CA VAL A 163 -13.14 -5.83 -7.91
C VAL A 163 -12.21 -6.30 -6.80
N ASN A 164 -11.66 -5.32 -6.07
CA ASN A 164 -10.95 -5.52 -4.82
C ASN A 164 -11.84 -4.98 -3.70
N PHE A 165 -11.83 -5.61 -2.53
CA PHE A 165 -12.53 -5.08 -1.37
C PHE A 165 -11.84 -5.50 -0.08
N THR A 166 -11.97 -4.68 0.95
CA THR A 166 -11.43 -4.97 2.28
C THR A 166 -12.57 -5.28 3.25
N VAL A 167 -12.37 -6.29 4.11
CA VAL A 167 -13.27 -6.63 5.20
C VAL A 167 -12.53 -6.54 6.54
N PRO A 168 -13.23 -6.23 7.64
CA PRO A 168 -12.63 -6.33 8.97
C PRO A 168 -12.11 -7.75 9.23
N ALA A 169 -10.99 -7.86 9.93
CA ALA A 169 -10.58 -9.13 10.53
C ALA A 169 -11.60 -9.55 11.61
N ALA A 170 -11.94 -10.84 11.68
CA ALA A 170 -12.82 -11.36 12.72
C ALA A 170 -12.08 -11.52 14.06
N GLY A 171 -10.77 -11.76 14.00
CA GLY A 171 -9.87 -11.86 15.15
C GLY A 171 -8.40 -11.68 14.76
N PRO A 172 -7.49 -11.61 15.75
CA PRO A 172 -6.05 -11.46 15.50
C PRO A 172 -5.44 -12.55 14.62
N GLU A 173 -6.00 -13.76 14.65
CA GLU A 173 -5.58 -14.92 13.86
C GLU A 173 -5.70 -14.72 12.35
N ASP A 174 -6.64 -13.88 11.91
CA ASP A 174 -6.80 -13.51 10.50
C ASP A 174 -5.62 -12.64 10.00
N LEU A 175 -4.89 -12.00 10.90
CA LEU A 175 -3.73 -11.18 10.58
C LEU A 175 -2.41 -11.91 10.84
N ASP A 176 -2.47 -13.10 11.44
CA ASP A 176 -1.31 -13.95 11.63
C ASP A 176 -1.11 -14.86 10.41
N VAL A 177 -0.26 -14.42 9.49
CA VAL A 177 0.07 -15.16 8.26
C VAL A 177 0.84 -16.47 8.53
N THR A 178 1.34 -16.68 9.75
CA THR A 178 1.96 -17.96 10.15
C THR A 178 0.91 -19.01 10.52
N VAL A 179 -0.27 -18.56 10.98
CA VAL A 179 -1.40 -19.39 11.35
C VAL A 179 -2.40 -19.53 10.19
N THR A 180 -2.50 -18.49 9.35
CA THR A 180 -3.40 -18.45 8.20
C THR A 180 -2.60 -18.41 6.88
N PRO A 181 -2.15 -19.56 6.36
CA PRO A 181 -1.25 -19.63 5.20
C PRO A 181 -1.89 -19.18 3.88
N THR A 182 -3.20 -18.96 3.86
CA THR A 182 -3.93 -18.38 2.72
C THR A 182 -3.87 -16.85 2.69
N HIS A 183 -3.31 -16.22 3.73
CA HIS A 183 -3.08 -14.79 3.79
C HIS A 183 -1.62 -14.45 3.49
N SER A 184 -1.39 -13.28 2.93
CA SER A 184 -0.04 -12.74 2.76
C SER A 184 -0.01 -11.27 3.17
N PRO A 185 1.08 -10.80 3.78
CA PRO A 185 1.21 -9.39 4.13
C PRO A 185 1.10 -8.48 2.91
N SER A 186 0.42 -7.35 3.04
CA SER A 186 0.32 -6.35 1.97
C SER A 186 0.56 -4.91 2.42
N VAL A 187 0.18 -4.54 3.65
CA VAL A 187 0.44 -3.21 4.22
C VAL A 187 0.91 -3.33 5.65
N TRP A 188 1.89 -2.52 6.01
CA TRP A 188 2.41 -2.42 7.36
C TRP A 188 2.31 -1.00 7.90
N SER A 189 2.00 -0.89 9.18
CA SER A 189 2.09 0.35 9.94
C SER A 189 3.25 0.27 10.94
N PHE A 190 3.77 1.42 11.35
CA PHE A 190 4.79 1.50 12.39
C PHE A 190 4.13 1.93 13.70
N ASP A 191 4.01 1.03 14.68
CA ASP A 191 3.46 1.38 16.00
C ASP A 191 4.56 1.99 16.88
N CYS A 192 4.24 3.08 17.56
CA CYS A 192 5.11 3.76 18.52
C CYS A 192 4.61 3.54 19.95
N LYS A 193 4.64 2.31 20.45
CA LYS A 193 4.54 2.10 21.91
C LYS A 193 5.90 2.36 22.56
N SER A 194 6.04 3.58 23.06
CA SER A 194 7.06 4.13 23.98
C SER A 194 8.08 3.15 24.58
N GLY A 195 9.37 3.41 24.31
CA GLY A 195 10.46 3.11 25.26
C GLY A 195 11.20 1.78 25.10
N LEU A 196 10.92 0.97 24.09
CA LEU A 196 11.69 -0.24 23.77
C LEU A 196 12.21 -0.15 22.33
N ASN A 197 13.48 -0.50 22.11
CA ASN A 197 14.15 -0.58 20.80
C ASN A 197 13.57 -1.70 19.89
N ASP A 198 12.32 -2.08 20.11
CA ASP A 198 11.70 -3.32 19.63
C ASP A 198 10.43 -3.01 18.80
N ALA A 199 10.47 -1.92 18.04
CA ALA A 199 9.36 -1.59 17.15
C ALA A 199 9.32 -2.60 16.00
N THR A 200 8.47 -3.59 16.21
CA THR A 200 8.09 -4.61 15.24
C THR A 200 7.13 -3.96 14.23
N ILE A 201 7.43 -4.16 12.95
CA ILE A 201 6.53 -3.80 11.84
C ILE A 201 5.17 -4.48 12.13
N LYS A 202 4.10 -3.68 12.32
CA LYS A 202 2.77 -4.24 12.57
C LYS A 202 2.07 -4.44 11.23
N LEU A 203 1.53 -5.63 11.00
CA LEU A 203 0.69 -5.87 9.84
C LEU A 203 -0.61 -5.08 9.97
N ALA A 204 -0.81 -4.10 9.08
CA ALA A 204 -2.02 -3.29 9.02
C ALA A 204 -3.04 -3.85 8.02
N ARG A 205 -2.56 -4.54 6.97
CA ARG A 205 -3.42 -5.23 6.00
C ARG A 205 -2.80 -6.54 5.57
N ALA A 206 -3.59 -7.60 5.65
CA ALA A 206 -3.29 -8.89 5.02
C ALA A 206 -4.16 -9.01 3.76
N CYS A 207 -3.60 -9.47 2.65
CA CYS A 207 -4.40 -9.83 1.48
C CYS A 207 -4.59 -11.34 1.42
N TRP A 208 -5.84 -11.74 1.19
CA TRP A 208 -6.22 -13.12 0.96
C TRP A 208 -5.83 -13.52 -0.46
N VAL A 209 -5.04 -14.59 -0.56
CA VAL A 209 -4.68 -15.19 -1.84
C VAL A 209 -5.77 -16.21 -2.18
N CYS A 210 -6.54 -15.96 -3.24
CA CYS A 210 -7.46 -16.97 -3.78
C CYS A 210 -6.67 -18.27 -4.05
N PRO A 211 -7.11 -19.44 -3.56
CA PRO A 211 -6.64 -20.70 -4.09
C PRO A 211 -6.87 -20.71 -5.61
N LYS A 212 -5.85 -21.08 -6.39
CA LYS A 212 -6.00 -21.29 -7.83
C LYS A 212 -7.14 -22.29 -8.03
N HIS A 213 -8.23 -21.87 -8.65
CA HIS A 213 -9.25 -22.77 -9.20
C HIS A 213 -8.74 -23.41 -10.48
#